data_AF-A0A7K2IVT4-F1
#
_entry.id   AF-A0A7K2IVT4-F1
#
_cell.length_a   1.000
_cell.length_b   1.000
_cell.length_c   1.000
_cell.angle_alpha   90.00
_cell.angle_beta   90.00
_cell.angle_gamma   90.00
#
_symmetry.space_group_name_H-M   'P 1'
#
loop_
_entity.id
_entity.type
_entity.pdbx_description
1 polymer ?
#
loop_
_entity_poly.entity_id
_entity_poly.type
_entity_poly.pdbx_seq_one_letter_code
_entity_poly.pdbx_strand_id
1 'polypeptide(L)' 'MLLLIGRFGLFVGVFLVLACTLMAVFTSPGTAEFVISVVTIGIGLVVLALGLLALLLERKRQE' A
#
# COMPACT_ATOMS: atom_id res chain seq x y z
N MET A 1 -8.13 -1.27 -19.11
CA MET A 1 -7.20 -0.31 -18.46
C MET A 1 -7.34 -0.33 -16.94
N LEU A 2 -8.55 -0.39 -16.37
CA LEU A 2 -8.76 -0.48 -14.91
C LEU A 2 -8.09 -1.69 -14.24
N LEU A 3 -8.18 -2.90 -14.81
CA LEU A 3 -7.43 -4.10 -14.32
C LEU A 3 -5.91 -3.90 -14.18
N LEU A 4 -5.28 -3.17 -15.12
CA LEU A 4 -3.86 -2.85 -15.06
C LEU A 4 -3.59 -1.86 -13.92
N ILE A 5 -4.45 -0.85 -13.76
CA ILE A 5 -4.38 0.14 -12.67
C ILE A 5 -4.58 -0.51 -11.30
N GLY A 6 -5.57 -1.40 -11.16
CA GLY A 6 -5.85 -2.11 -9.91
C GLY A 6 -4.68 -3.01 -9.52
N ARG A 7 -4.09 -3.73 -10.49
CA ARG A 7 -2.95 -4.60 -10.25
C ARG A 7 -1.66 -3.82 -9.97
N PHE A 8 -1.40 -2.73 -10.70
CA PHE A 8 -0.27 -1.84 -10.40
C PHE A 8 -0.40 -1.20 -9.03
N GLY A 9 -1.58 -0.70 -8.65
CA GLY A 9 -1.83 -0.14 -7.33
C GLY A 9 -1.59 -1.15 -6.21
N LEU A 10 -1.94 -2.41 -6.44
CA LEU A 10 -1.69 -3.51 -5.50
C LEU A 10 -0.19 -3.78 -5.33
N PHE A 11 0.57 -3.91 -6.42
CA PHE A 11 2.03 -4.12 -6.35
C PHE A 11 2.76 -2.94 -5.72
N VAL A 12 2.40 -1.71 -6.08
CA VAL A 12 3.01 -0.49 -5.53
C VAL A 12 2.70 -0.36 -4.04
N GLY A 13 1.45 -0.65 -3.63
CA GLY A 13 1.06 -0.61 -2.23
C GLY A 13 1.78 -1.67 -1.38
N VAL A 14 1.92 -2.91 -1.88
CA VAL A 14 2.71 -3.96 -1.21
C VAL A 14 4.16 -3.54 -1.06
N PHE A 15 4.76 -2.99 -2.12
CA PHE A 15 6.15 -2.51 -2.08
C PHE A 15 6.34 -1.39 -1.06
N LEU A 16 5.43 -0.40 -1.04
CA LEU A 16 5.47 0.71 -0.08
C LEU A 16 5.41 0.21 1.37
N VAL A 17 4.46 -0.69 1.66
CA VAL A 17 4.29 -1.25 3.00
C VAL A 17 5.53 -2.04 3.42
N LEU A 18 6.06 -2.91 2.56
CA LEU A 18 7.26 -3.70 2.87
C LEU A 18 8.49 -2.82 3.11
N ALA A 19 8.75 -1.86 2.22
CA ALA A 19 9.91 -0.98 2.32
C ALA A 19 9.84 -0.13 3.60
N CYS A 20 8.69 0.46 3.92
CA CYS A 20 8.56 1.27 5.12
C CYS A 20 8.48 0.45 6.41
N THR A 21 7.94 -0.78 6.36
CA THR A 21 7.99 -1.69 7.52
C THR A 21 9.42 -2.09 7.83
N LEU A 22 10.22 -2.44 6.81
CA LEU A 22 11.66 -2.68 7.00
C LEU A 22 12.34 -1.45 7.60
N MET A 23 12.09 -0.26 7.04
CA MET A 23 12.69 0.98 7.52
C MET A 23 12.31 1.30 8.97
N ALA A 24 11.04 1.10 9.34
CA ALA A 24 10.54 1.28 10.70
C ALA A 24 11.16 0.28 11.71
N VAL A 25 11.49 -0.94 11.27
CA VAL A 25 12.18 -1.94 12.12
C VAL A 25 13.63 -1.54 12.39
N PHE A 26 14.29 -0.86 11.45
CA PHE A 26 15.70 -0.45 11.58
C PHE A 26 15.89 0.97 12.13
N THR A 27 14.84 1.77 12.25
CA THR A 27 14.92 3.13 12.82
C THR A 27 14.55 3.14 14.29
N SER A 28 15.37 3.84 15.10
CA SER A 28 15.09 3.96 16.54
C SER A 28 13.81 4.78 16.77
N PRO A 29 12.91 4.32 17.65
CA PRO A 29 11.68 5.03 17.96
C PRO A 29 11.99 6.40 18.56
N GLY A 30 11.33 7.46 18.05
CA GLY A 30 11.52 8.84 18.50
C GLY A 30 12.20 9.76 17.48
N THR A 31 12.63 9.25 16.32
CA THR A 31 13.15 10.09 15.22
C THR A 31 12.05 10.46 14.22
N ALA A 32 12.26 11.59 13.51
CA ALA A 32 11.35 12.01 12.44
C ALA A 32 11.21 10.94 11.34
N GLU A 33 12.27 10.19 11.08
CA GLU A 33 12.32 9.10 10.08
C GLU A 33 11.38 7.95 10.43
N PHE A 34 11.24 7.63 11.73
CA PHE A 34 10.30 6.62 12.21
C PHE A 34 8.85 7.06 11.98
N VAL A 35 8.52 8.33 12.30
CA VAL A 35 7.18 8.89 12.11
C VAL A 35 6.80 8.87 10.63
N ILE A 36 7.70 9.30 9.75
CA ILE A 36 7.49 9.29 8.30
C ILE A 36 7.27 7.86 7.82
N SER A 37 8.08 6.90 8.26
CA SER A 37 7.90 5.49 7.90
C SER A 37 6.53 4.95 8.29
N VAL A 38 6.06 5.21 9.51
CA VAL A 38 4.73 4.78 9.98
C VAL A 38 3.61 5.39 9.14
N VAL A 39 3.68 6.69 8.85
CA VAL A 39 2.69 7.36 7.99
C VAL A 39 2.68 6.76 6.58
N THR A 40 3.86 6.48 6.02
CA THR A 40 3.97 5.89 4.69
C THR A 40 3.46 4.44 4.64
N ILE A 41 3.63 3.65 5.71
CA ILE A 41 2.97 2.34 5.84
C ILE A 41 1.46 2.50 5.76
N GLY A 42 0.90 3.46 6.50
CA GLY A 42 -0.53 3.76 6.48
C GLY A 42 -1.05 4.11 5.09
N ILE A 43 -0.34 4.97 4.37
CA ILE A 43 -0.68 5.33 2.97
C ILE A 43 -0.60 4.10 2.06
N GLY A 44 0.44 3.27 2.19
CA GLY A 44 0.59 2.04 1.43
C GLY A 44 -0.58 1.06 1.63
N LEU A 45 -1.07 0.94 2.88
CA LEU A 45 -2.25 0.12 3.19
C LEU A 45 -3.53 0.69 2.56
N VAL A 46 -3.71 2.01 2.55
CA VAL A 46 -4.87 2.65 1.88
C VAL A 46 -4.84 2.39 0.38
N VAL A 47 -3.66 2.54 -0.26
CA VAL A 47 -3.49 2.25 -1.69
C VAL A 47 -3.78 0.77 -2.00
N LEU A 48 -3.32 -0.14 -1.14
CA LEU A 48 -3.64 -1.57 -1.22
C LEU A 48 -5.14 -1.83 -1.15
N ALA A 49 -5.84 -1.24 -0.18
CA ALA A 49 -7.28 -1.40 0.00
C ALA A 49 -8.06 -0.88 -1.21
N LEU A 50 -7.68 0.28 -1.75
CA LEU A 50 -8.30 0.84 -2.95
C LEU A 50 -8.05 -0.03 -4.19
N GLY A 51 -6.83 -0.53 -4.36
CA GLY A 51 -6.50 -1.48 -5.44
C GLY A 51 -7.32 -2.77 -5.35
N LEU A 52 -7.50 -3.31 -4.13
CA LEU A 52 -8.29 -4.51 -3.87
C LEU A 52 -9.79 -4.26 -4.12
N LEU A 53 -10.33 -3.14 -3.64
CA LEU A 53 -11.73 -2.75 -3.87
C LEU A 53 -12.03 -2.55 -5.35
N ALA A 54 -11.13 -1.91 -6.10
CA ALA A 54 -11.27 -1.78 -7.55
C ALA A 54 -11.32 -3.16 -8.23
N LEU A 55 -10.47 -4.09 -7.78
CA LEU A 55 -10.43 -5.46 -8.31
C LEU A 55 -11.71 -6.25 -7.99
N LEU A 56 -12.25 -6.11 -6.78
CA LEU A 56 -13.50 -6.75 -6.35
C LEU A 56 -14.73 -6.18 -7.06
N LEU A 57 -14.83 -4.86 -7.19
CA LEU A 57 -15.91 -4.18 -7.94
C LEU A 57 -15.94 -4.64 -9.40
N GLU A 58 -14.76 -4.82 -9.99
CA GLU A 58 -14.64 -5.24 -11.38
C GLU A 58 -14.97 -6.73 -11.56
N ARG A 59 -14.58 -7.59 -10.61
CA ARG A 59 -15.04 -9.00 -10.59
C ARG A 59 -16.56 -9.10 -10.55
N LYS A 60 -17.20 -8.33 -9.67
CA LYS A 60 -18.67 -8.30 -9.53
C LYS A 60 -19.39 -7.73 -10.76
N ARG A 61 -18.69 -6.98 -11.62
CA ARG A 61 -19.23 -6.39 -12.85
C ARG A 61 -19.13 -7.33 -14.06
N GLN A 62 -18.26 -8.34 -13.98
CA GLN A 62 -18.04 -9.32 -15.05
C GLN A 62 -18.86 -10.61 -14.86
N GLU A 63 -19.47 -10.81 -13.68
CA GLU A 63 -20.54 -11.77 -13.42
C GLU A 63 -21.91 -11.20 -13.82
#